data_AF-A0A0G0RC09-F1
#
_entry.id   AF-A0A0G0RC09-F1
#
_cell.length_a   1.000
_cell.length_b   1.000
_cell.length_c   1.000
_cell.angle_alpha   90.00
_cell.angle_beta   90.00
_cell.angle_gamma   90.00
#
_symmetry.space_group_name_H-M   'P 1'
#
loop_
_entity.id
_entity.type
_entity.pdbx_description
1 polymer ?
#
loop_
_entity_poly.entity_id
_entity_poly.type
_entity_poly.pdbx_seq_one_letter_code
_entity_poly.pdbx_strand_id
1 'polypeptide(L)'
;MNKTLTNRIIFLLSISGLLVSLYLLKTYTSQSAIACFSGEGCDIVRKSTYAYPLGIPMPAIGIFGFGITAMLSFLITLKHKFHAQFVRVLLLISFLGFSFVVYLTSLEIWVIKAFCSWCLTAAGLQLLIFSLSIYLFLNESRN
;
A
#
# COMPACT_ATOMS: atom_id res chain seq x y z
N MET A 1 -16.52 15.88 1.36
CA MET A 1 -15.50 15.92 0.28
C MET A 1 -16.14 15.45 -1.01
N ASN A 2 -15.89 16.11 -2.15
CA ASN A 2 -16.48 15.66 -3.42
C ASN A 2 -15.98 14.26 -3.79
N LYS A 3 -16.87 13.38 -4.30
CA LYS A 3 -16.52 12.00 -4.71
C LYS A 3 -15.32 11.99 -5.67
N THR A 4 -15.30 12.93 -6.61
CA THR A 4 -14.22 13.12 -7.59
C THR A 4 -12.89 13.55 -6.95
N LEU A 5 -12.92 14.40 -5.92
CA LEU A 5 -11.71 14.85 -5.23
C LEU A 5 -11.08 13.69 -4.45
N THR A 6 -11.91 12.91 -3.74
CA THR A 6 -11.47 11.73 -2.98
C THR A 6 -10.76 10.73 -3.88
N ASN A 7 -11.35 10.44 -5.04
CA ASN A 7 -10.77 9.50 -5.97
C ASN A 7 -9.42 9.99 -6.53
N ARG A 8 -9.29 11.28 -6.86
CA ARG A 8 -8.01 11.87 -7.29
C ARG A 8 -6.92 11.76 -6.22
N ILE A 9 -7.27 11.95 -4.95
CA ILE A 9 -6.33 11.80 -3.85
C ILE A 9 -5.87 10.34 -3.74
N ILE A 10 -6.79 9.38 -3.77
CA ILE A 10 -6.45 7.93 -3.76
C ILE A 10 -5.50 7.58 -4.90
N PHE A 11 -5.74 8.11 -6.10
CA PHE A 11 -4.87 7.89 -7.26
C PHE A 11 -3.45 8.41 -7.02
N LEU A 12 -3.31 9.65 -6.53
CA LEU A 12 -2.00 10.24 -6.22
C LEU A 12 -1.25 9.46 -5.13
N LEU A 13 -1.95 9.02 -4.08
CA LEU A 13 -1.38 8.18 -3.02
C LEU A 13 -0.96 6.80 -3.53
N SER A 14 -1.71 6.23 -4.47
CA SER A 14 -1.35 4.94 -5.06
C SER A 14 -0.10 5.06 -5.92
N ILE A 15 0.06 6.15 -6.67
CA ILE A 15 1.28 6.42 -7.43
C ILE A 15 2.49 6.61 -6.51
N SER A 16 2.35 7.35 -5.41
CA SER A 16 3.46 7.51 -4.46
C SER A 16 3.83 6.16 -3.83
N GLY A 17 2.85 5.33 -3.45
CA GLY A 17 3.09 3.97 -2.95
C GLY A 17 3.77 3.06 -3.98
N LEU A 18 3.39 3.17 -5.26
CA LEU A 18 4.05 2.48 -6.37
C LEU A 18 5.52 2.89 -6.51
N LEU A 19 5.81 4.20 -6.50
CA LEU A 19 7.17 4.73 -6.61
C LEU A 19 8.05 4.25 -5.46
N VAL A 20 7.53 4.27 -4.23
CA VAL A 20 8.22 3.73 -3.05
C VAL A 20 8.52 2.24 -3.24
N SER A 21 7.52 1.47 -3.67
CA SER A 21 7.68 0.01 -3.84
C SER A 21 8.65 -0.34 -4.97
N LEU A 22 8.64 0.41 -6.07
CA LEU A 22 9.60 0.28 -7.17
C LEU A 22 11.02 0.62 -6.73
N TYR A 23 11.19 1.69 -5.96
CA TYR A 23 12.49 2.06 -5.39
C TYR A 23 13.03 0.93 -4.49
N LEU A 24 12.19 0.39 -3.60
CA LEU A 24 12.57 -0.73 -2.75
C LEU A 24 12.90 -1.97 -3.57
N LEU A 25 12.11 -2.31 -4.59
CA LEU A 25 12.38 -3.47 -5.45
C LEU A 25 13.75 -3.35 -6.12
N LYS A 26 14.08 -2.16 -6.65
CA LYS A 26 15.39 -1.89 -7.26
C LYS A 26 16.52 -2.06 -6.24
N THR A 27 16.37 -1.51 -5.05
CA THR A 27 17.37 -1.64 -3.97
C THR A 27 17.51 -3.09 -3.48
N TYR A 28 16.41 -3.86 -3.48
CA TYR A 28 16.41 -5.28 -3.18
C TYR A 28 17.24 -6.07 -4.22
N THR A 29 17.11 -5.73 -5.51
CA THR A 29 17.89 -6.36 -6.58
C THR A 29 19.35 -5.90 -6.64
N SER A 30 19.66 -4.64 -6.32
CA SER A 30 21.01 -4.08 -6.44
C SER A 30 21.92 -4.32 -5.23
N GLN A 31 21.45 -5.02 -4.18
CA GLN A 31 22.20 -5.23 -2.92
C GLN A 31 22.75 -3.94 -2.26
N SER A 32 22.26 -2.77 -2.69
CA SER A 32 22.71 -1.48 -2.17
C SER A 32 22.13 -1.24 -0.78
N ALA A 33 22.84 -0.47 0.03
CA ALA A 33 22.37 -0.06 1.35
C ALA A 33 21.04 0.69 1.22
N ILE A 34 20.05 0.29 2.01
CA ILE A 34 18.77 1.00 2.03
C ILE A 34 18.99 2.29 2.81
N ALA A 35 18.70 3.43 2.17
CA ALA A 35 18.74 4.72 2.87
C ALA A 35 17.67 4.74 3.95
N CYS A 36 18.04 4.44 5.20
CA CYS A 36 17.11 4.37 6.31
C CYS A 36 17.43 5.35 7.41
N PHE A 37 16.37 6.04 7.83
CA PHE A 37 16.47 7.09 8.84
C PHE A 37 16.77 6.53 10.23
N SER A 38 16.38 5.27 10.47
CA SER A 38 16.56 4.56 11.74
C SER A 38 17.84 3.71 11.80
N GLY A 39 18.81 3.93 10.91
CA GLY A 39 20.05 3.15 10.84
C GLY A 39 19.88 1.80 10.11
N GLU A 40 20.49 0.73 10.64
CA GLU A 40 20.50 -0.61 10.01
C GLU A 40 19.17 -1.38 10.10
N GLY A 41 18.14 -0.81 10.74
CA GLY A 41 16.85 -1.48 10.96
C GLY A 41 16.19 -1.99 9.68
N CYS A 42 16.36 -1.28 8.57
CA CYS A 42 15.82 -1.70 7.28
C CYS A 42 16.57 -2.87 6.64
N ASP A 43 17.88 -2.94 6.84
CA ASP A 43 18.68 -4.08 6.38
C ASP A 43 18.38 -5.33 7.21
N ILE A 44 18.11 -5.18 8.51
CA ILE A 44 17.63 -6.27 9.37
C ILE A 44 16.27 -6.79 8.87
N VAL A 45 15.30 -5.90 8.61
CA VAL A 45 13.99 -6.28 8.08
C VAL A 45 14.13 -6.96 6.71
N ARG A 46 14.97 -6.44 5.82
CA ARG A 46 15.24 -7.04 4.50
C ARG A 46 15.88 -8.42 4.54
N LYS A 47 16.78 -8.67 5.50
CA LYS A 47 17.42 -9.99 5.66
C LYS A 47 16.51 -11.02 6.35
N SER A 48 15.38 -10.58 6.91
CA SER A 48 14.43 -11.47 7.57
C SER A 48 13.69 -12.37 6.56
N THR A 49 13.23 -13.53 7.03
CA THR A 49 12.39 -14.45 6.25
C THR A 49 11.09 -13.79 5.76
N TYR A 50 10.63 -12.74 6.45
CA TYR A 50 9.41 -11.99 6.11
C TYR A 50 9.59 -10.99 4.97
N ALA A 51 10.83 -10.71 4.55
CA ALA A 51 11.09 -9.89 3.37
C ALA A 51 10.78 -10.62 2.05
N TYR A 52 10.74 -11.95 2.11
CA TYR A 52 10.45 -12.83 0.96
C TYR A 52 9.31 -13.81 1.29
N PRO A 53 8.09 -13.32 1.57
CA PRO A 53 6.95 -14.20 1.75
C PRO A 53 6.80 -15.11 0.52
N LEU A 54 6.88 -16.43 0.73
CA LEU A 54 6.80 -17.44 -0.33
C LEU A 54 7.86 -17.28 -1.43
N GLY A 55 9.00 -16.64 -1.13
CA GLY A 55 10.08 -16.36 -2.10
C GLY A 55 9.86 -15.12 -2.95
N ILE A 56 8.74 -14.40 -2.79
CA ILE A 56 8.44 -13.17 -3.54
C ILE A 56 8.89 -11.97 -2.70
N PRO A 57 9.67 -11.03 -3.26
CA PRO A 57 10.10 -9.85 -2.53
C PRO A 57 8.87 -9.03 -2.10
N MET A 58 8.79 -8.67 -0.82
CA MET A 58 7.69 -7.87 -0.26
C MET A 58 7.39 -6.58 -1.06
N PRO A 59 8.39 -5.85 -1.61
CA PRO A 59 8.14 -4.72 -2.51
C PRO A 59 7.29 -5.06 -3.75
N ALA A 60 7.38 -6.28 -4.29
CA ALA A 60 6.55 -6.69 -5.42
C ALA A 60 5.08 -6.82 -5.05
N ILE A 61 4.77 -7.25 -3.82
CA ILE A 61 3.40 -7.28 -3.29
C ILE A 61 2.86 -5.85 -3.17
N GLY A 62 3.70 -4.92 -2.70
CA GLY A 62 3.37 -3.49 -2.67
C GLY A 62 3.04 -2.93 -4.05
N ILE A 63 3.88 -3.23 -5.06
CA ILE A 63 3.63 -2.81 -6.45
C ILE A 63 2.28 -3.34 -6.94
N PHE A 64 1.97 -4.60 -6.66
CA PHE A 64 0.70 -5.20 -7.07
C PHE A 64 -0.50 -4.52 -6.38
N GLY A 65 -0.43 -4.31 -5.06
CA GLY A 65 -1.49 -3.67 -4.29
C GLY A 65 -1.75 -2.22 -4.71
N PHE A 66 -0.70 -1.39 -4.76
CA PHE A 66 -0.83 0.01 -5.18
C PHE A 66 -1.18 0.13 -6.67
N GLY A 67 -0.67 -0.77 -7.52
CA GLY A 67 -0.97 -0.82 -8.94
C GLY A 67 -2.44 -1.09 -9.22
N ILE A 68 -3.02 -2.09 -8.55
CA ILE A 68 -4.45 -2.38 -8.69
C ILE A 68 -5.29 -1.23 -8.15
N THR A 69 -4.91 -0.64 -7.01
CA THR A 69 -5.62 0.51 -6.43
C THR A 69 -5.63 1.71 -7.38
N ALA A 70 -4.49 2.03 -8.00
CA ALA A 70 -4.39 3.09 -9.01
C ALA A 70 -5.27 2.80 -10.23
N MET A 71 -5.24 1.55 -10.73
CA MET A 71 -6.05 1.14 -11.88
C MET A 71 -7.56 1.23 -11.57
N LEU A 72 -8.00 0.75 -10.41
CA LEU A 72 -9.41 0.85 -10.01
C LEU A 72 -9.85 2.31 -9.85
N SER A 73 -9.02 3.13 -9.21
CA SER A 73 -9.30 4.56 -9.06
C SER A 73 -9.45 5.26 -10.42
N PHE A 74 -8.61 4.90 -11.41
CA PHE A 74 -8.75 5.39 -12.77
C PHE A 74 -10.06 4.92 -13.44
N LEU A 75 -10.40 3.63 -13.31
CA LEU A 75 -11.64 3.06 -13.86
C LEU A 75 -12.90 3.69 -13.25
N ILE A 76 -12.89 3.99 -11.95
CA ILE A 76 -13.98 4.69 -11.23
C ILE A 76 -14.24 6.07 -11.83
N THR A 77 -13.20 6.79 -12.27
CA THR A 77 -13.35 8.11 -12.92
C THR A 77 -13.92 8.00 -14.34
N LEU A 78 -13.53 6.97 -15.09
CA LEU A 78 -13.91 6.81 -16.50
C LEU A 78 -15.29 6.16 -16.70
N LYS A 79 -15.67 5.19 -15.86
CA LYS A 79 -16.87 4.37 -16.06
C LYS A 79 -17.91 4.60 -14.96
N HIS A 80 -18.74 5.62 -15.12
CA HIS A 80 -19.87 5.93 -14.23
C HIS A 80 -20.87 4.77 -14.06
N LYS A 81 -21.06 3.92 -15.09
CA LYS A 81 -22.05 2.82 -15.06
C LYS A 81 -21.74 1.70 -14.05
N PHE A 82 -20.47 1.47 -13.71
CA PHE A 82 -20.04 0.38 -12.81
C PHE A 82 -19.40 0.91 -11.53
N HIS A 83 -19.66 2.17 -11.20
CA HIS A 83 -19.03 2.89 -10.10
C HIS A 83 -19.18 2.13 -8.76
N ALA A 84 -20.39 1.72 -8.40
CA ALA A 84 -20.64 1.00 -7.14
C ALA A 84 -19.91 -0.36 -7.03
N GLN A 85 -19.75 -1.11 -8.13
CA GLN A 85 -19.00 -2.37 -8.11
C GLN A 85 -17.51 -2.13 -7.93
N PHE A 86 -16.93 -1.16 -8.66
CA PHE A 86 -15.51 -0.84 -8.54
C PHE A 86 -15.15 -0.31 -7.15
N VAL A 87 -16.00 0.53 -6.54
CA VAL A 87 -15.78 1.03 -5.18
C VAL A 87 -15.80 -0.12 -4.16
N ARG A 88 -16.69 -1.12 -4.34
CA ARG A 88 -16.73 -2.30 -3.46
C ARG A 88 -15.45 -3.16 -3.58
N VAL A 89 -14.96 -3.38 -4.80
CA VAL A 89 -13.69 -4.09 -5.03
C VAL A 89 -12.51 -3.31 -4.47
N LEU A 90 -12.49 -1.98 -4.64
CA LEU A 90 -11.46 -1.10 -4.08
C LEU A 90 -11.38 -1.23 -2.56
N LEU A 91 -12.54 -1.28 -1.89
CA LEU A 91 -12.62 -1.46 -0.44
C LEU A 91 -12.07 -2.82 -0.03
N LEU A 92 -12.46 -3.90 -0.71
CA LEU A 92 -11.96 -5.26 -0.43
C LEU A 92 -10.43 -5.32 -0.55
N ILE A 93 -9.86 -4.78 -1.62
CA ILE A 93 -8.41 -4.75 -1.84
C ILE A 93 -7.72 -3.89 -0.78
N SER A 94 -8.30 -2.72 -0.47
CA SER A 94 -7.73 -1.84 0.55
C SER A 94 -7.75 -2.48 1.93
N PHE A 95 -8.79 -3.26 2.25
CA PHE A 95 -8.92 -4.03 3.49
C PHE A 95 -7.88 -5.14 3.57
N LEU A 96 -7.67 -5.89 2.49
CA LEU A 96 -6.62 -6.91 2.42
C LEU A 96 -5.23 -6.29 2.61
N GLY A 97 -4.95 -5.16 1.94
CA GLY A 97 -3.70 -4.42 2.11
C GLY A 97 -3.52 -3.89 3.53
N PHE A 98 -4.56 -3.35 4.15
CA PHE A 98 -4.55 -2.92 5.56
C PHE A 98 -4.23 -4.08 6.50
N SER A 99 -4.90 -5.22 6.32
CA SER A 99 -4.67 -6.41 7.15
C SER A 99 -3.23 -6.92 7.02
N PHE A 100 -2.67 -6.88 5.80
CA PHE A 100 -1.28 -7.24 5.55
C PHE A 100 -0.29 -6.28 6.22
N VAL A 101 -0.56 -4.97 6.18
CA VAL A 101 0.24 -3.96 6.88
C VAL A 101 0.22 -4.19 8.39
N VAL A 102 -0.95 -4.41 8.99
CA VAL A 102 -1.07 -4.70 10.42
C VAL A 102 -0.28 -5.95 10.82
N TYR A 103 -0.32 -6.99 9.98
CA TYR A 103 0.47 -8.20 10.18
C TYR A 103 1.98 -7.91 10.16
N LEU A 104 2.47 -7.16 9.16
CA LEU A 104 3.89 -6.81 9.08
C LEU A 104 4.35 -5.91 10.21
N THR A 105 3.57 -4.90 10.58
CA THR A 105 3.88 -4.04 11.73
C THR A 105 3.93 -4.84 13.03
N SER A 106 3.05 -5.84 13.19
CA SER A 106 3.11 -6.75 14.34
C SER A 106 4.41 -7.57 14.34
N LEU A 107 4.87 -8.04 13.18
CA LEU A 107 6.15 -8.75 13.06
C LEU A 107 7.36 -7.86 13.35
N GLU A 108 7.35 -6.61 12.89
CA GLU A 108 8.42 -5.64 13.16
C GLU A 108 8.58 -5.39 14.67
N ILE A 109 7.46 -5.24 15.39
CA ILE A 109 7.45 -4.95 16.84
C ILE A 109 7.81 -6.19 17.66
N TRP A 110 7.20 -7.34 17.37
CA TRP A 110 7.30 -8.52 18.24
C TRP A 110 8.48 -9.44 17.89
N VAL A 111 8.76 -9.61 16.59
CA VAL A 111 9.73 -10.62 16.11
C VAL A 111 11.06 -9.98 15.77
N ILE A 112 11.05 -8.99 14.88
CA ILE A 112 12.28 -8.41 14.31
C ILE A 112 12.90 -7.40 15.29
N LYS A 113 12.08 -6.71 16.09
CA LYS A 113 12.49 -5.63 17.02
C LYS A 113 13.29 -4.54 16.31
N ALA A 114 13.02 -4.32 15.03
CA ALA A 114 13.63 -3.29 14.21
C ALA A 114 12.55 -2.60 13.38
N PHE A 115 12.71 -1.29 13.18
CA PHE A 115 11.77 -0.47 12.44
C PHE A 115 12.34 -0.12 11.06
N CYS A 116 11.55 -0.36 10.02
CA CYS A 116 11.87 0.08 8.67
C CYS A 116 11.06 1.33 8.31
N SER A 117 11.74 2.48 8.17
CA SER A 117 11.07 3.76 7.87
C SER A 117 10.27 3.72 6.56
N TRP A 118 10.76 2.98 5.55
CA TRP A 118 10.06 2.79 4.28
C TRP A 118 8.82 1.90 4.41
N CYS A 119 8.90 0.83 5.18
CA CYS A 119 7.75 -0.04 5.47
C CYS A 119 6.67 0.73 6.24
N LEU A 120 7.05 1.54 7.24
CA LEU A 120 6.13 2.43 7.95
C LEU A 120 5.50 3.48 7.02
N THR A 121 6.27 4.02 6.07
CA THR A 121 5.74 4.97 5.09
C THR A 121 4.70 4.30 4.18
N ALA A 122 5.00 3.11 3.67
CA ALA A 122 4.05 2.33 2.88
C ALA A 122 2.80 1.93 3.69
N ALA A 123 2.98 1.59 4.97
CA ALA A 123 1.88 1.33 5.90
C ALA A 123 0.96 2.56 6.05
N GLY A 124 1.55 3.74 6.26
CA GLY A 124 0.82 5.01 6.32
C GLY A 124 0.04 5.31 5.04
N LEU A 125 0.64 5.11 3.87
CA LEU A 125 -0.04 5.28 2.58
C LEU A 125 -1.22 4.34 2.43
N GLN A 126 -1.06 3.06 2.79
CA GLN A 126 -2.12 2.07 2.73
C GLN A 126 -3.28 2.41 3.68
N LEU A 127 -2.98 2.88 4.89
CA LEU A 127 -3.98 3.33 5.88
C LEU A 127 -4.81 4.50 5.37
N LEU A 128 -4.15 5.48 4.73
CA LEU A 128 -4.82 6.64 4.14
C LEU A 128 -5.71 6.22 2.97
N ILE A 129 -5.22 5.36 2.08
CA ILE A 129 -6.02 4.80 0.96
C ILE A 129 -7.24 4.07 1.50
N PHE A 130 -7.08 3.22 2.52
CA PHE A 130 -8.18 2.48 3.12
C PHE A 130 -9.23 3.40 3.73
N SER A 131 -8.81 4.41 4.49
CA SER A 131 -9.71 5.40 5.10
C SER A 131 -10.50 6.18 4.05
N LEU A 132 -9.84 6.62 2.97
CA LEU A 132 -10.49 7.31 1.86
C LEU A 132 -11.44 6.40 1.05
N SER A 133 -11.05 5.13 0.87
CA SER A 133 -11.86 4.12 0.19
C SER A 133 -13.16 3.82 0.96
N ILE A 134 -13.07 3.69 2.29
CA ILE A 134 -14.25 3.59 3.17
C ILE A 134 -15.14 4.83 3.04
N TYR A 135 -14.56 6.02 3.08
CA TYR A 135 -15.32 7.26 2.94
C TYR A 135 -16.09 7.31 1.61
N LEU A 136 -15.43 6.91 0.52
CA LEU A 136 -16.06 6.84 -0.81
C LEU A 136 -17.21 5.81 -0.84
N PHE A 137 -17.03 4.64 -0.22
CA PHE A 137 -18.04 3.58 -0.14
C PHE A 137 -19.26 3.98 0.69
N LEU A 138 -19.05 4.58 1.88
CA LEU A 138 -20.14 5.06 2.72
C LEU A 138 -20.96 6.16 2.04
N ASN A 139 -20.29 7.05 1.30
CA ASN A 139 -20.95 8.10 0.54
C ASN A 139 -21.68 7.59 -0.70
N GLU A 140 -21.28 6.43 -1.24
CA GLU A 140 -22.03 5.73 -2.27
C GLU A 140 -23.27 5.04 -1.69
N SER A 141 -23.14 4.37 -0.54
CA SER A 141 -24.26 3.66 0.12
C SER A 141 -25.36 4.58 0.65
N ARG A 142 -25.07 5.87 0.86
CA ARG A 142 -26.03 6.85 1.36
C ARG A 142 -26.94 7.44 0.25
N ASN A 143 -26.60 7.22 -1.01
CA ASN A 143 -27.25 7.85 -2.17
C ASN A 143 -27.97 6.82 -3.03
#